data_AF-A0A2N8HC42-F1
#
_entry.id   AF-A0A2N8HC42-F1
#
_cell.length_a   1.000
_cell.length_b   1.000
_cell.length_c   1.000
_cell.angle_alpha   90.00
_cell.angle_beta   90.00
_cell.angle_gamma   90.00
#
_symmetry.space_group_name_H-M   'P 1'
#
loop_
_entity.id
_entity.type
_entity.pdbx_description
1 polymer ?
#
loop_
_entity_poly.entity_id
_entity_poly.type
_entity_poly.pdbx_seq_one_letter_code
_entity_poly.pdbx_strand_id
1 'polypeptide(L)'
;MRRHRRVQGWETACVRQLVQCQDSVFNGPVQTAFEVGYAPWDVGGGVRVAETRRVTLDAGSRFSKVRSTLTIQGAETVKAGVGMDTGKGRNAYETVTKDRKGGGLITAWSRPRKNDGCLGIAVIVPWLPEGGAADPEGCTYWVTEAVNGKPFEWFMGAVWDKASTIKSSAAWEAEARRVRECVRHPLQVRVR
;
A
#
# COMPACT_ATOMS: atom_id res chain seq x y z
N MET A 1 19.25 -5.38 -18.18
CA MET A 1 20.03 -4.44 -17.34
C MET A 1 19.10 -3.34 -16.83
N ARG A 2 18.63 -3.39 -15.58
CA ARG A 2 17.84 -2.29 -14.99
C ARG A 2 18.83 -1.29 -14.38
N ARG A 3 18.78 -0.03 -14.82
CA ARG A 3 19.62 1.05 -14.27
C ARG A 3 19.02 1.51 -12.94
N HIS A 4 19.76 1.29 -11.85
CA HIS A 4 19.54 1.98 -10.60
C HIS A 4 19.89 3.47 -10.81
N ARG A 5 18.94 4.38 -10.58
CA ARG A 5 19.21 5.82 -10.63
C ARG A 5 19.12 6.37 -9.20
N ARG A 6 20.22 6.96 -8.73
CA ARG A 6 20.33 7.58 -7.41
C ARG A 6 19.38 8.78 -7.31
N VAL A 7 18.66 8.87 -6.20
CA VAL A 7 17.97 10.08 -5.75
C VAL A 7 18.91 10.80 -4.77
N GLN A 8 19.10 12.11 -4.94
CA GLN A 8 19.97 12.90 -4.06
C GLN A 8 19.32 13.09 -2.68
N GLY A 9 20.11 12.85 -1.63
CA GLY A 9 19.79 13.17 -0.22
C GLY A 9 19.42 11.96 0.64
N TRP A 10 19.04 10.83 0.04
CA TRP A 10 18.71 9.57 0.71
C TRP A 10 19.00 8.41 -0.26
N GLU A 11 19.73 7.37 0.15
CA GLU A 11 19.88 6.15 -0.66
C GLU A 11 18.54 5.39 -0.70
N THR A 12 17.59 5.90 -1.49
CA THR A 12 16.27 5.30 -1.68
C THR A 12 16.30 4.50 -2.96
N ALA A 13 16.42 3.17 -2.85
CA ALA A 13 16.16 2.27 -3.97
C ALA A 13 14.65 2.08 -4.13
N CYS A 14 14.03 2.86 -5.02
CA CYS A 14 12.66 2.54 -5.48
C CYS A 14 12.73 1.35 -6.45
N VAL A 15 12.28 0.18 -6.02
CA VAL A 15 12.28 -1.04 -6.84
C VAL A 15 10.85 -1.45 -7.16
N ARG A 16 10.49 -1.36 -8.45
CA ARG A 16 9.27 -1.98 -8.98
C ARG A 16 9.48 -3.50 -9.04
N GLN A 17 9.04 -4.20 -8.01
CA GLN A 17 9.28 -5.64 -7.86
C GLN A 17 8.33 -6.47 -8.73
N LEU A 18 8.87 -7.52 -9.34
CA LEU A 18 8.09 -8.55 -10.03
C LEU A 18 7.75 -9.64 -9.03
N VAL A 19 6.51 -10.13 -9.06
CA VAL A 19 6.08 -11.29 -8.26
C VAL A 19 6.92 -12.50 -8.67
N GLN A 20 7.56 -13.16 -7.70
CA GLN A 20 8.30 -14.39 -7.94
C GLN A 20 7.39 -15.61 -7.79
N CYS A 21 6.62 -15.65 -6.70
CA CYS A 21 5.64 -16.71 -6.44
C CYS A 21 4.37 -16.12 -5.85
N GLN A 22 3.25 -16.82 -6.07
CA GLN A 22 1.97 -16.55 -5.44
C GLN A 22 1.36 -17.88 -4.98
N ASP A 23 1.12 -18.00 -3.69
CA ASP A 23 0.58 -19.21 -3.07
C ASP A 23 -0.78 -18.91 -2.44
N SER A 24 -1.80 -19.71 -2.76
CA SER A 24 -3.11 -19.57 -2.10
C SER A 24 -3.02 -20.14 -0.69
N VAL A 25 -3.47 -19.36 0.30
CA VAL A 25 -3.54 -19.80 1.70
C VAL A 25 -4.93 -20.34 2.01
N PHE A 26 -5.97 -19.60 1.60
CA PHE A 26 -7.36 -19.97 1.79
C PHE A 26 -8.26 -19.24 0.81
N ASN A 27 -9.34 -19.87 0.35
CA ASN A 27 -10.33 -19.24 -0.52
C ASN A 27 -11.75 -19.66 -0.13
N GLY A 28 -12.30 -19.01 0.91
CA GLY A 28 -13.63 -19.27 1.42
C GLY A 28 -14.63 -18.16 1.09
N PRO A 29 -15.94 -18.39 1.37
CA PRO A 29 -17.01 -17.45 1.02
C PRO A 29 -16.93 -16.13 1.80
N VAL A 30 -16.25 -16.11 2.95
CA VAL A 30 -16.11 -14.91 3.81
C VAL A 30 -14.77 -14.22 3.61
N GLN A 31 -13.72 -14.97 3.30
CA GLN A 31 -12.36 -14.44 3.19
C GLN A 31 -11.53 -15.25 2.19
N THR A 32 -10.73 -14.54 1.40
CA THR A 32 -9.67 -15.10 0.57
C THR A 32 -8.33 -14.58 1.09
N ALA A 33 -7.33 -15.46 1.16
CA ALA A 33 -5.98 -15.15 1.58
C ALA A 33 -4.95 -15.80 0.65
N PHE A 34 -3.91 -15.06 0.31
CA PHE A 34 -2.78 -15.55 -0.47
C PHE A 34 -1.48 -14.88 -0.04
N GLU A 35 -0.36 -15.52 -0.35
CA GLU A 35 0.97 -14.98 -0.15
C GLU A 35 1.64 -14.64 -1.47
N VAL A 36 2.44 -13.58 -1.46
CA VAL A 36 3.24 -13.13 -2.61
C VAL A 36 4.68 -12.98 -2.15
N GLY A 37 5.57 -13.73 -2.78
CA GLY A 37 7.01 -13.62 -2.58
C GLY A 37 7.67 -12.73 -3.62
N TYR A 38 8.58 -11.87 -3.18
CA TYR A 38 9.43 -11.04 -4.03
C TYR A 38 10.91 -11.43 -3.85
N ALA A 39 11.59 -11.68 -4.98
CA ALA A 39 12.99 -12.08 -5.02
C ALA A 39 13.90 -11.03 -4.36
N PRO A 40 15.00 -11.42 -3.69
CA PRO A 40 15.88 -10.47 -3.02
C PRO A 40 16.49 -9.40 -3.95
N TRP A 41 16.39 -8.12 -3.59
CA TRP A 41 16.96 -6.96 -4.30
C TRP A 41 17.92 -6.14 -3.43
N ASP A 42 18.86 -5.45 -4.07
CA ASP A 42 19.83 -4.57 -3.41
C ASP A 42 19.22 -3.20 -3.10
N VAL A 43 19.45 -2.68 -1.89
CA VAL A 43 18.97 -1.36 -1.46
C VAL A 43 20.09 -0.34 -1.20
N GLY A 44 21.34 -0.67 -1.57
CA GLY A 44 22.53 0.12 -1.29
C GLY A 44 23.30 -0.37 -0.05
N GLY A 45 24.55 0.08 0.10
CA GLY A 45 25.35 -0.19 1.29
C GLY A 45 25.68 -1.66 1.57
N GLY A 46 25.55 -2.56 0.58
CA GLY A 46 25.71 -4.01 0.77
C GLY A 46 24.51 -4.68 1.44
N VAL A 47 23.38 -3.97 1.57
CA VAL A 47 22.15 -4.50 2.16
C VAL A 47 21.25 -5.08 1.07
N ARG A 48 20.75 -6.29 1.30
CA ARG A 48 19.81 -6.98 0.41
C ARG A 48 18.50 -7.29 1.13
N VAL A 49 17.38 -7.07 0.45
CA VAL A 49 16.04 -7.24 1.01
C VAL A 49 15.23 -8.17 0.13
N ALA A 50 14.55 -9.14 0.73
CA ALA A 50 13.44 -9.87 0.12
C ALA A 50 12.14 -9.54 0.86
N GLU A 51 10.99 -9.70 0.21
CA GLU A 51 9.69 -9.43 0.84
C GLU A 51 8.73 -10.60 0.63
N THR A 52 7.99 -10.93 1.67
CA THR A 52 6.78 -11.74 1.58
C THR A 52 5.59 -10.89 2.01
N ARG A 53 4.53 -10.87 1.22
CA ARG A 53 3.26 -10.23 1.55
C ARG A 53 2.20 -11.28 1.76
N ARG A 54 1.56 -11.29 2.93
CA ARG A 54 0.28 -11.99 3.10
C ARG A 54 -0.84 -10.99 2.85
N VAL A 55 -1.68 -11.30 1.87
CA VAL A 55 -2.82 -10.46 1.47
C VAL A 55 -4.10 -11.19 1.86
N THR A 56 -5.00 -10.47 2.53
CA THR A 56 -6.31 -10.97 2.96
C THR A 56 -7.41 -10.04 2.47
N LEU A 57 -8.43 -10.63 1.86
CA LEU A 57 -9.59 -9.98 1.27
C LEU A 57 -10.84 -10.51 1.93
N ASP A 58 -11.54 -9.66 2.67
CA ASP A 58 -12.83 -10.00 3.26
C ASP A 58 -13.96 -9.69 2.29
N ALA A 59 -14.95 -10.59 2.22
CA ALA A 59 -16.11 -10.41 1.36
C ALA A 59 -16.82 -9.08 1.67
N GLY A 60 -17.15 -8.32 0.63
CA GLY A 60 -17.79 -7.00 0.74
C GLY A 60 -16.85 -5.85 1.15
N SER A 61 -15.59 -6.13 1.51
CA SER A 61 -14.60 -5.10 1.77
C SER A 61 -14.10 -4.47 0.46
N ARG A 62 -13.90 -3.15 0.47
CA ARG A 62 -13.19 -2.41 -0.60
C ARG A 62 -11.68 -2.37 -0.38
N PHE A 63 -11.22 -2.87 0.76
CA PHE A 63 -9.82 -2.83 1.19
C PHE A 63 -9.29 -4.24 1.43
N SER A 64 -8.13 -4.51 0.85
CA SER A 64 -7.32 -5.68 1.18
C SER A 64 -6.36 -5.30 2.29
N LYS A 65 -6.27 -6.14 3.33
CA LYS A 65 -5.22 -6.03 4.34
C LYS A 65 -3.97 -6.73 3.82
N VAL A 66 -2.82 -6.09 3.99
CA VAL A 66 -1.52 -6.60 3.61
C VAL A 66 -0.61 -6.61 4.82
N ARG A 67 0.03 -7.76 5.06
CA ARG A 67 1.10 -7.90 6.04
C ARG A 67 2.40 -8.17 5.29
N SER A 68 3.28 -7.17 5.27
CA SER A 68 4.60 -7.25 4.64
C SER A 68 5.64 -7.69 5.67
N THR A 69 6.43 -8.70 5.34
CA THR A 69 7.60 -9.13 6.11
C THR A 69 8.84 -9.01 5.24
N LEU A 70 9.84 -8.27 5.72
CA LEU A 70 11.12 -8.14 5.02
C LEU A 70 12.15 -9.11 5.62
N THR A 71 12.83 -9.85 4.75
CA THR A 71 14.07 -10.55 5.10
C THR A 71 15.24 -9.67 4.68
N ILE A 72 16.03 -9.21 5.64
CA ILE A 72 17.12 -8.25 5.45
C ILE A 72 18.45 -8.96 5.69
N GLN A 73 19.39 -8.79 4.76
CA GLN A 73 20.77 -9.26 4.86
C GLN A 73 21.69 -8.05 4.85
N GLY A 74 22.66 -8.00 5.76
CA GLY A 74 23.63 -6.90 5.87
C GLY A 74 23.20 -5.73 6.79
N ALA A 75 22.00 -5.78 7.37
CA ALA A 75 21.51 -4.82 8.37
C ALA A 75 20.41 -5.42 9.26
N GLU A 76 20.14 -4.82 10.42
CA GLU A 76 19.01 -5.19 11.29
C GLU A 76 17.70 -4.50 10.89
N THR A 77 17.79 -3.27 10.37
CA THR A 77 16.66 -2.46 9.95
C THR A 77 16.91 -1.79 8.61
N VAL A 78 15.83 -1.45 7.89
CA VAL A 78 15.86 -0.61 6.68
C VAL A 78 14.69 0.37 6.72
N LYS A 79 14.80 1.50 6.00
CA LYS A 79 13.62 2.33 5.73
C LYS A 79 12.77 1.69 4.63
N ALA A 80 11.51 1.46 4.93
CA ALA A 80 10.52 0.91 4.01
C ALA A 80 9.47 1.95 3.67
N GLY A 81 9.07 2.01 2.40
CA GLY A 81 8.01 2.88 1.90
C GLY A 81 6.77 2.09 1.51
N VAL A 82 5.61 2.44 2.06
CA VAL A 82 4.29 1.96 1.61
C VAL A 82 3.59 3.08 0.88
N GLY A 83 3.24 2.85 -0.39
CA GLY A 83 2.80 3.92 -1.25
C GLY A 83 2.03 3.48 -2.48
N MET A 84 1.71 4.46 -3.31
CA MET A 84 0.97 4.28 -4.56
C MET A 84 1.41 5.32 -5.59
N ASP A 85 1.18 5.02 -6.86
CA ASP A 85 1.37 6.00 -7.93
C ASP A 85 0.36 7.14 -7.78
N THR A 86 0.87 8.35 -7.56
CA THR A 86 0.09 9.58 -7.41
C THR A 86 0.30 10.56 -8.56
N GLY A 87 1.04 10.14 -9.61
CA GLY A 87 1.37 10.97 -10.76
C GLY A 87 0.12 11.31 -11.57
N LYS A 88 -0.34 12.57 -11.50
CA LYS A 88 -1.57 13.03 -12.17
C LYS A 88 -1.56 12.81 -13.68
N GLY A 89 -0.42 13.07 -14.34
CA GLY A 89 -0.30 12.98 -15.79
C GLY A 89 -0.44 11.55 -16.36
N ARG A 90 -0.09 10.52 -15.59
CA ARG A 90 -0.14 9.11 -16.05
C ARG A 90 -1.47 8.43 -15.77
N ASN A 91 -2.17 8.86 -14.71
CA ASN A 91 -3.32 8.14 -14.17
C ASN A 91 -4.64 8.90 -14.29
N ALA A 92 -4.63 10.09 -14.91
CA ALA A 92 -5.80 10.96 -15.05
C ALA A 92 -6.50 11.23 -13.69
N TYR A 93 -5.71 11.42 -12.62
CA TYR A 93 -6.25 11.74 -11.31
C TYR A 93 -6.84 13.16 -11.31
N GLU A 94 -8.14 13.25 -11.01
CA GLU A 94 -8.84 14.50 -10.73
C GLU A 94 -8.50 14.99 -9.31
N THR A 95 -8.32 14.07 -8.37
CA THR A 95 -8.00 14.38 -6.96
C THR A 95 -6.96 13.40 -6.42
N VAL A 96 -6.02 13.92 -5.63
CA VAL A 96 -5.10 13.14 -4.79
C VAL A 96 -5.02 13.84 -3.44
N THR A 97 -5.29 13.13 -2.35
CA THR A 97 -5.16 13.65 -0.99
C THR A 97 -4.17 12.84 -0.17
N LYS A 98 -3.55 13.48 0.81
CA LYS A 98 -2.55 12.89 1.70
C LYS A 98 -2.78 13.40 3.12
N ASP A 99 -2.92 12.49 4.06
CA ASP A 99 -3.11 12.81 5.47
C ASP A 99 -2.29 11.88 6.35
N ARG A 100 -1.36 12.44 7.12
CA ARG A 100 -0.50 11.69 8.05
C ARG A 100 -1.15 11.48 9.43
N LYS A 101 -2.21 12.24 9.76
CA LYS A 101 -2.76 12.32 11.12
C LYS A 101 -3.38 10.99 11.53
N GLY A 102 -2.94 10.46 12.67
CA GLY A 102 -3.47 9.22 13.23
C GLY A 102 -3.16 8.00 12.36
N GLY A 103 -2.04 7.98 11.63
CA GLY A 103 -1.77 6.96 10.62
C GLY A 103 -1.96 7.50 9.22
N GLY A 104 -1.10 7.06 8.31
CA GLY A 104 -1.02 7.61 6.97
C GLY A 104 -2.19 7.16 6.08
N LEU A 105 -2.72 8.10 5.30
CA LEU A 105 -3.74 7.89 4.30
C LEU A 105 -3.35 8.62 3.01
N ILE A 106 -3.39 7.91 1.90
CA ILE A 106 -3.36 8.50 0.55
C ILE A 106 -4.64 8.05 -0.14
N THR A 107 -5.39 8.98 -0.73
CA THR A 107 -6.51 8.64 -1.63
C THR A 107 -6.31 9.31 -2.97
N ALA A 108 -6.74 8.65 -4.04
CA ALA A 108 -6.79 9.24 -5.36
C ALA A 108 -8.10 8.87 -6.05
N TRP A 109 -8.57 9.77 -6.90
CA TRP A 109 -9.76 9.60 -7.73
C TRP A 109 -9.42 9.98 -9.16
N SER A 110 -9.67 9.07 -10.11
CA SER A 110 -9.41 9.29 -11.53
C SER A 110 -10.64 9.05 -12.38
N ARG A 111 -10.63 9.70 -13.54
CA ARG A 111 -11.53 9.42 -14.65
C ARG A 111 -10.68 9.15 -15.89
N PRO A 112 -10.26 7.89 -16.10
CA PRO A 112 -9.39 7.55 -17.22
C PRO A 112 -10.03 7.89 -18.58
N ARG A 113 -11.35 7.72 -18.71
CA ARG A 113 -12.13 8.03 -19.91
C ARG A 113 -13.52 8.54 -19.55
N LYS A 114 -14.08 9.43 -20.38
CA LYS A 114 -15.35 10.15 -20.13
C LYS A 114 -16.52 9.23 -19.77
N ASN A 115 -16.58 8.02 -20.35
CA ASN A 115 -17.74 7.12 -20.22
C ASN A 115 -17.45 5.81 -19.48
N ASP A 116 -16.24 5.57 -19.01
CA ASP A 116 -15.87 4.28 -18.38
C ASP A 116 -16.10 4.25 -16.87
N GLY A 117 -16.59 5.36 -16.31
CA GLY A 117 -16.71 5.54 -14.88
C GLY A 117 -15.42 6.07 -14.26
N CYS A 118 -15.45 6.23 -12.96
CA CYS A 118 -14.36 6.72 -12.15
C CYS A 118 -13.79 5.64 -11.24
N LEU A 119 -12.48 5.73 -11.00
CA LEU A 119 -11.74 4.83 -10.14
C LEU A 119 -11.28 5.59 -8.90
N GLY A 120 -11.57 5.03 -7.73
CA GLY A 120 -10.96 5.44 -6.47
C GLY A 120 -9.93 4.41 -6.05
N ILE A 121 -8.76 4.86 -5.63
CA ILE A 121 -7.74 4.00 -5.02
C ILE A 121 -7.21 4.66 -3.74
N ALA A 122 -6.74 3.84 -2.80
CA ALA A 122 -6.23 4.34 -1.53
C ALA A 122 -5.16 3.43 -0.93
N VAL A 123 -4.30 4.03 -0.13
CA VAL A 123 -3.33 3.35 0.74
C VAL A 123 -3.53 3.85 2.16
N ILE A 124 -3.68 2.92 3.11
CA ILE A 124 -3.81 3.20 4.54
C ILE A 124 -2.67 2.50 5.27
N VAL A 125 -2.00 3.21 6.16
CA VAL A 125 -1.05 2.64 7.11
C VAL A 125 -1.54 2.92 8.54
N PRO A 126 -1.72 1.89 9.39
CA PRO A 126 -2.25 2.05 10.75
C PRO A 126 -1.23 2.60 11.75
N TRP A 127 0.05 2.63 11.37
CA TRP A 127 1.15 3.19 12.12
C TRP A 127 1.39 4.66 11.73
N LEU A 128 1.96 5.44 12.65
CA LEU A 128 2.33 6.83 12.38
C LEU A 128 3.59 6.87 11.50
N PRO A 129 3.53 7.40 10.26
CA PRO A 129 4.71 7.48 9.41
C PRO A 129 5.77 8.41 10.01
N GLU A 130 7.04 7.99 9.95
CA GLU A 130 8.20 8.82 10.28
C GLU A 130 8.30 10.02 9.33
N GLY A 131 7.93 9.80 8.07
CA GLY A 131 7.91 10.80 7.03
C GLY A 131 7.17 10.34 5.79
N GLY A 132 7.25 11.16 4.73
CA GLY A 132 6.78 10.79 3.40
C GLY A 132 7.91 10.95 2.38
N ALA A 133 7.87 10.16 1.33
CA ALA A 133 8.79 10.23 0.20
C ALA A 133 8.03 10.26 -1.11
N ALA A 134 8.67 10.76 -2.17
CA ALA A 134 8.19 10.64 -3.53
C ALA A 134 9.35 10.22 -4.45
N ASP A 135 9.04 9.42 -5.47
CA ASP A 135 10.02 9.06 -6.50
C ASP A 135 9.87 9.94 -7.76
N PRO A 136 10.89 9.95 -8.65
CA PRO A 136 10.81 10.68 -9.92
C PRO A 136 9.66 10.24 -10.83
N GLU A 137 9.16 9.02 -10.64
CA GLU A 137 8.00 8.48 -11.34
C GLU A 137 6.68 9.11 -10.84
N GLY A 138 6.65 9.75 -9.68
CA GLY A 138 5.46 10.39 -9.11
C GLY A 138 4.67 9.51 -8.15
N CYS A 139 5.26 8.40 -7.68
CA CYS A 139 4.70 7.64 -6.58
C CYS A 139 4.95 8.37 -5.27
N THR A 140 3.98 8.30 -4.36
CA THR A 140 4.12 8.82 -2.99
C THR A 140 4.10 7.67 -2.00
N TYR A 141 4.96 7.74 -0.97
CA TYR A 141 5.16 6.73 0.04
C TYR A 141 5.05 7.30 1.45
N TRP A 142 4.46 6.55 2.37
CA TRP A 142 4.67 6.68 3.81
C TRP A 142 5.87 5.86 4.23
N VAL A 143 6.77 6.45 5.00
CA VAL A 143 8.05 5.82 5.39
C VAL A 143 8.00 5.38 6.85
N THR A 144 8.55 4.20 7.11
CA THR A 144 8.76 3.63 8.44
C THR A 144 10.07 2.84 8.48
N GLU A 145 10.65 2.67 9.65
CA GLU A 145 11.67 1.66 9.90
C GLU A 145 11.08 0.24 9.95
N ALA A 146 11.52 -0.60 9.02
CA ALA A 146 11.21 -2.01 9.01
C ALA A 146 12.34 -2.81 9.67
N VAL A 147 11.98 -3.67 10.61
CA VAL A 147 12.91 -4.55 11.33
C VAL A 147 12.93 -5.93 10.67
N ASN A 148 14.10 -6.53 10.54
CA ASN A 148 14.28 -7.84 9.91
C ASN A 148 13.34 -8.90 10.50
N GLY A 149 12.58 -9.59 9.63
CA GLY A 149 11.61 -10.62 10.02
C GLY A 149 10.37 -10.11 10.75
N LYS A 150 10.30 -8.82 11.12
CA LYS A 150 9.14 -8.23 11.80
C LYS A 150 8.14 -7.72 10.78
N PRO A 151 6.91 -8.25 10.77
CA PRO A 151 5.90 -7.80 9.83
C PRO A 151 5.35 -6.42 10.20
N PHE A 152 4.98 -5.65 9.18
CA PHE A 152 4.19 -4.42 9.31
C PHE A 152 2.97 -4.48 8.40
N GLU A 153 1.89 -3.85 8.86
CA GLU A 153 0.58 -3.91 8.21
C GLU A 153 0.28 -2.64 7.43
N TRP A 154 -0.47 -2.80 6.35
CA TRP A 154 -1.01 -1.71 5.54
C TRP A 154 -2.21 -2.22 4.74
N PHE A 155 -2.96 -1.31 4.14
CA PHE A 155 -4.18 -1.63 3.41
C PHE A 155 -4.16 -0.94 2.05
N MET A 156 -4.58 -1.68 1.03
CA MET A 156 -4.83 -1.13 -0.30
C MET A 156 -6.31 -1.19 -0.60
N GLY A 157 -6.87 -0.08 -1.06
CA GLY A 157 -8.28 0.05 -1.39
C GLY A 157 -8.49 0.40 -2.85
N ALA A 158 -9.55 -0.13 -3.44
CA ALA A 158 -9.99 0.24 -4.78
C ALA A 158 -11.51 0.27 -4.88
N VAL A 159 -12.03 1.13 -5.75
CA VAL A 159 -13.45 1.20 -6.08
C VAL A 159 -13.64 1.65 -7.52
N TRP A 160 -14.66 1.12 -8.17
CA TRP A 160 -15.17 1.59 -9.45
C TRP A 160 -16.59 2.07 -9.27
N ASP A 161 -16.87 3.32 -9.63
CA ASP A 161 -18.16 3.95 -9.37
C ASP A 161 -19.33 3.19 -10.01
N LYS A 162 -19.16 2.60 -11.21
CA LYS A 162 -20.25 1.86 -11.89
C LYS A 162 -20.69 0.61 -11.14
N ALA A 163 -19.82 -0.03 -10.37
CA ALA A 163 -20.12 -1.23 -9.57
C ALA A 163 -20.27 -0.95 -8.07
N SER A 164 -20.32 0.32 -7.67
CA SER A 164 -20.27 0.73 -6.26
C SER A 164 -21.30 1.81 -5.94
N THR A 165 -21.69 1.92 -4.68
CA THR A 165 -22.47 3.06 -4.15
C THR A 165 -21.62 4.33 -3.99
N ILE A 166 -20.29 4.21 -4.01
CA ILE A 166 -19.36 5.35 -3.96
C ILE A 166 -19.23 5.94 -5.36
N LYS A 167 -19.75 7.15 -5.56
CA LYS A 167 -19.85 7.81 -6.88
C LYS A 167 -18.99 9.07 -7.03
N SER A 168 -18.22 9.45 -6.01
CA SER A 168 -17.43 10.69 -6.02
C SER A 168 -16.13 10.55 -5.24
N SER A 169 -15.17 11.45 -5.53
CA SER A 169 -13.92 11.57 -4.79
C SER A 169 -14.15 11.80 -3.29
N ALA A 170 -15.08 12.68 -2.94
CA ALA A 170 -15.43 12.97 -1.55
C ALA A 170 -16.00 11.74 -0.82
N ALA A 171 -16.89 10.98 -1.46
CA ALA A 171 -17.42 9.75 -0.89
C ALA A 171 -16.33 8.67 -0.73
N TRP A 172 -15.39 8.59 -1.68
CA TRP A 172 -14.26 7.68 -1.59
C TRP A 172 -13.32 8.03 -0.45
N GLU A 173 -12.99 9.32 -0.30
CA GLU A 173 -12.15 9.79 0.80
C GLU A 173 -12.84 9.55 2.16
N ALA A 174 -14.13 9.82 2.27
CA ALA A 174 -14.90 9.56 3.48
C ALA A 174 -14.87 8.06 3.87
N GLU A 175 -15.04 7.16 2.90
CA GLU A 175 -14.94 5.72 3.15
C GLU A 175 -13.53 5.31 3.59
N ALA A 176 -12.48 5.80 2.92
CA ALA A 176 -11.11 5.50 3.29
C ALA A 176 -10.75 6.00 4.70
N ARG A 177 -11.25 7.18 5.09
CA ARG A 177 -11.12 7.71 6.46
C ARG A 177 -11.86 6.85 7.47
N ARG A 178 -13.10 6.43 7.17
CA ARG A 178 -13.88 5.52 8.03
C ARG A 178 -13.12 4.21 8.25
N VAL A 179 -12.61 3.60 7.19
CA VAL A 179 -11.81 2.36 7.27
C VAL A 179 -10.54 2.57 8.10
N ARG A 180 -9.82 3.68 7.91
CA ARG A 180 -8.64 4.01 8.73
C ARG A 180 -9.01 4.06 10.22
N GLU A 181 -10.10 4.71 10.59
CA GLU A 181 -10.52 4.78 11.99
C GLU A 181 -10.91 3.41 12.56
N CYS A 182 -11.62 2.57 11.78
CA CYS A 182 -11.95 1.20 12.18
C CYS A 182 -10.71 0.32 12.38
N VAL A 183 -9.72 0.42 11.50
CA VAL A 183 -8.46 -0.33 11.60
C VAL A 183 -7.68 0.04 12.86
N ARG A 184 -7.70 1.31 13.25
CA ARG A 184 -7.02 1.81 14.45
C ARG A 184 -7.74 1.49 15.76
N HIS A 185 -9.05 1.34 15.68
CA HIS A 185 -9.92 1.06 16.83
C HIS A 185 -10.69 -0.24 16.56
N PRO A 186 -9.99 -1.40 16.51
CA PRO A 186 -10.64 -2.66 16.21
C PRO A 186 -11.66 -3.01 17.29
N LEU A 187 -12.82 -3.52 16.87
CA LEU A 187 -13.84 -4.00 17.79
C LEU A 187 -13.30 -5.19 18.60
N GLN A 188 -13.38 -5.08 19.93
CA GLN A 188 -13.03 -6.18 20.84
C GLN A 188 -14.29 -6.95 21.21
N VAL A 189 -14.42 -8.18 20.71
CA VAL A 189 -15.51 -9.08 21.06
C VAL A 189 -15.02 -10.08 22.09
N ARG A 190 -15.72 -10.21 23.21
CA ARG A 190 -15.52 -11.29 24.19
C ARG A 190 -16.67 -12.27 24.07
N VAL A 191 -16.37 -13.49 23.63
CA VAL A 191 -17.33 -14.59 23.63
C VAL A 191 -17.32 -15.20 25.02
N ARG A 192 -18.51 -15.42 25.60
CA ARG A 192 -18.70 -16.11 26.88
C ARG A 192 -18.93 -17.59 26.64
#